data_AF-A0A6N8FW82-F1
#
_entry.id   AF-A0A6N8FW82-F1
#
_cell.length_a   1.000
_cell.length_b   1.000
_cell.length_c   1.000
_cell.angle_alpha   90.00
_cell.angle_beta   90.00
_cell.angle_gamma   90.00
#
_symmetry.space_group_name_H-M   'P 1'
#
loop_
_entity.id
_entity.type
_entity.pdbx_description
1 polymer ?
#
loop_
_entity_poly.entity_id
_entity_poly.type
_entity_poly.pdbx_seq_one_letter_code
_entity_poly.pdbx_strand_id
1 'polypeptide(L)'
;MKSLKIKFVIFGSLGLFFLGACNNGNQVASPDSSPAAVNNSADATPQGDTTHAAVPQAGGQVIESGPYHLEFVHAAEPNGIHLDFYLQRGDNHEPIPDANVTAQVQLPDGTPKTLNMEYDAAGKHYTATLPGQASGEYRIAILSEVNGEKVNGRFAFNR
;
A
#
# COMPACT_ATOMS: atom_id res chain seq x y z
N MET A 1 -49.22 2.75 1.19
CA MET A 1 -48.35 3.10 0.04
C MET A 1 -47.97 1.80 -0.66
N LYS A 2 -48.01 1.78 -2.00
CA LYS A 2 -48.17 0.57 -2.84
C LYS A 2 -46.84 -0.19 -2.97
N SER A 3 -46.86 -1.51 -2.75
CA SER A 3 -45.71 -2.42 -2.85
C SER A 3 -45.28 -2.65 -4.31
N LEU A 4 -44.01 -2.47 -4.60
CA LEU A 4 -43.42 -2.67 -5.93
C LEU A 4 -43.04 -4.15 -6.13
N LYS A 5 -43.64 -4.81 -7.12
CA LYS A 5 -43.34 -6.20 -7.50
C LYS A 5 -42.16 -6.23 -8.47
N ILE A 6 -40.97 -6.62 -8.01
CA ILE A 6 -39.79 -6.84 -8.87
C ILE A 6 -39.83 -8.27 -9.39
N LYS A 7 -39.86 -8.43 -10.72
CA LYS A 7 -39.73 -9.71 -11.41
C LYS A 7 -38.25 -9.95 -11.71
N PHE A 8 -37.68 -10.97 -11.08
CA PHE A 8 -36.35 -11.50 -11.39
C PHE A 8 -36.35 -12.17 -12.78
N VAL A 9 -35.40 -11.81 -13.63
CA VAL A 9 -35.08 -12.57 -14.85
C VAL A 9 -33.67 -13.11 -14.67
N ILE A 10 -33.57 -14.43 -14.58
CA ILE A 10 -32.32 -15.21 -14.50
C ILE A 10 -31.95 -15.58 -15.94
N PHE A 11 -30.82 -15.10 -16.44
CA PHE A 11 -30.26 -15.55 -17.72
C PHE A 11 -28.94 -16.31 -17.49
N GLY A 12 -29.05 -17.63 -17.64
CA GLY A 12 -28.18 -18.49 -18.43
C GLY A 12 -26.66 -18.36 -18.33
N SER A 13 -26.11 -19.27 -17.54
CA SER A 13 -24.87 -20.04 -17.66
C SER A 13 -24.06 -20.07 -18.98
N LEU A 14 -22.75 -20.33 -18.78
CA LEU A 14 -21.74 -21.02 -19.61
C LEU A 14 -20.65 -20.13 -20.23
N GLY A 15 -19.56 -19.97 -19.48
CA GLY A 15 -18.24 -19.64 -20.02
C GLY A 15 -17.22 -20.59 -19.40
N LEU A 16 -16.77 -21.59 -20.18
CA LEU A 16 -15.84 -22.63 -19.77
C LEU A 16 -14.50 -22.44 -20.50
N PHE A 17 -13.42 -22.46 -19.71
CA PHE A 17 -11.98 -22.68 -19.99
C PHE A 17 -11.28 -22.05 -21.20
N PHE A 18 -10.16 -21.35 -20.91
CA PHE A 18 -8.86 -21.70 -21.48
C PHE A 18 -7.74 -21.46 -20.44
N LEU A 19 -7.10 -22.53 -19.96
CA LEU A 19 -5.81 -22.48 -19.26
C LEU A 19 -4.69 -22.48 -20.30
N GLY A 20 -3.96 -21.37 -20.41
CA GLY A 20 -2.70 -21.31 -21.15
C GLY A 20 -1.55 -21.76 -20.25
N ALA A 21 -1.07 -22.98 -20.43
CA ALA A 21 0.19 -23.46 -19.90
C ALA A 21 1.30 -23.22 -20.93
N CYS A 22 2.17 -22.25 -20.69
CA CYS A 22 3.43 -22.12 -21.44
C CYS A 22 4.57 -22.66 -20.58
N ASN A 23 4.89 -23.91 -20.85
CA ASN A 23 6.10 -24.61 -20.47
C ASN A 23 7.30 -24.01 -21.23
N ASN A 24 8.24 -23.38 -20.53
CA ASN A 24 9.58 -23.12 -21.05
C ASN A 24 10.60 -23.86 -20.17
N GLY A 25 10.82 -25.13 -20.50
CA GLY A 25 12.02 -25.83 -20.08
C GLY A 25 13.20 -25.41 -20.95
N ASN A 26 14.26 -24.91 -20.32
CA ASN A 26 15.59 -24.94 -20.91
C ASN A 26 16.57 -25.40 -19.82
N GLN A 27 17.05 -26.64 -19.98
CA GLN A 27 18.09 -27.21 -19.14
C GLN A 27 19.49 -26.79 -19.63
N VAL A 28 20.29 -26.34 -18.66
CA VAL A 28 21.73 -26.58 -18.44
C VAL A 28 22.75 -26.05 -19.45
N ALA A 29 23.61 -25.13 -18.99
CA ALA A 29 25.03 -25.39 -18.73
C ALA A 29 25.72 -24.13 -18.14
N SER A 30 26.43 -24.27 -17.03
CA SER A 30 27.50 -23.32 -16.65
C SER A 30 28.81 -23.80 -17.27
N PRO A 31 29.66 -22.86 -17.73
CA PRO A 31 30.90 -22.66 -17.00
C PRO A 31 31.31 -21.19 -16.82
N ASP A 32 32.14 -21.00 -15.80
CA ASP A 32 32.93 -19.82 -15.42
C ASP A 32 33.65 -19.12 -16.59
N SER A 33 33.63 -17.77 -16.61
CA SER A 33 34.75 -16.84 -16.86
C SER A 33 34.27 -15.44 -17.29
N SER A 34 34.75 -14.42 -16.57
CA SER A 34 34.67 -12.97 -16.86
C SER A 34 35.87 -12.52 -17.71
N PRO A 35 36.00 -11.27 -18.25
CA PRO A 35 35.04 -10.16 -18.49
C PRO A 35 35.06 -9.65 -19.95
N ALA A 36 34.03 -8.90 -20.40
CA ALA A 36 34.21 -7.82 -21.39
C ALA A 36 33.07 -6.80 -21.33
N ALA A 37 33.44 -5.54 -21.15
CA ALA A 37 32.56 -4.39 -21.14
C ALA A 37 31.91 -4.16 -22.51
N VAL A 38 30.61 -3.84 -22.51
CA VAL A 38 29.93 -3.23 -23.66
C VAL A 38 29.19 -2.00 -23.16
N ASN A 39 29.70 -0.83 -23.55
CA ASN A 39 29.03 0.46 -23.39
C ASN A 39 27.77 0.47 -24.25
N ASN A 40 26.60 0.45 -23.62
CA ASN A 40 25.37 0.91 -24.24
C ASN A 40 24.97 2.21 -23.56
N SER A 41 25.17 3.32 -24.27
CA SER A 41 24.57 4.61 -23.97
C SER A 41 23.06 4.45 -23.93
N ALA A 42 22.50 4.49 -22.72
CA ALA A 42 21.07 4.64 -22.50
C ALA A 42 20.75 6.14 -22.40
N ASP A 43 19.77 6.51 -23.21
CA ASP A 43 19.09 7.79 -23.26
C ASP A 43 18.71 8.27 -21.85
N ALA A 44 19.10 9.50 -21.50
CA ALA A 44 18.94 10.05 -20.17
C ALA A 44 17.50 10.55 -19.99
N THR A 45 16.62 9.70 -19.48
CA THR A 45 15.47 10.16 -18.69
C THR A 45 16.01 10.85 -17.43
N PRO A 46 15.46 12.00 -16.99
CA PRO A 46 15.86 12.59 -15.72
C PRO A 46 15.36 11.67 -14.60
N GLN A 47 16.23 10.75 -14.18
CA GLN A 47 16.09 10.03 -12.93
C GLN A 47 16.28 11.08 -11.83
N GLY A 48 15.18 11.52 -11.23
CA GLY A 48 15.24 12.20 -9.95
C GLY A 48 16.10 11.37 -9.02
N ASP A 49 17.02 12.04 -8.34
CA ASP A 49 18.04 11.44 -7.47
C ASP A 49 17.36 10.76 -6.27
N THR A 50 16.85 9.54 -6.44
CA THR A 50 16.15 8.75 -5.41
C THR A 50 17.14 8.04 -4.47
N THR A 51 18.29 8.65 -4.20
CA THR A 51 19.36 8.06 -3.38
C THR A 51 19.01 8.03 -1.88
N HIS A 52 17.81 8.46 -1.49
CA HIS A 52 17.30 8.26 -0.13
C HIS A 52 16.80 6.83 0.03
N ALA A 53 17.57 6.03 0.78
CA ALA A 53 17.12 4.72 1.21
C ALA A 53 15.82 4.85 2.02
N ALA A 54 14.89 3.92 1.82
CA ALA A 54 13.66 3.78 2.60
C ALA A 54 14.01 3.47 4.07
N VAL A 55 14.23 4.51 4.87
CA VAL A 55 14.63 4.41 6.27
C VAL A 55 13.46 4.87 7.14
N PRO A 56 12.95 4.02 8.05
CA PRO A 56 11.92 4.43 9.01
C PRO A 56 12.40 5.58 9.90
N GLN A 57 11.60 6.64 10.03
CA GLN A 57 11.84 7.76 10.95
C GLN A 57 11.08 7.59 12.26
N ALA A 58 9.92 6.96 12.21
CA ALA A 58 9.04 6.68 13.34
C ALA A 58 9.10 5.20 13.80
N GLY A 59 9.92 4.37 13.15
CA GLY A 59 10.10 2.95 13.49
C GLY A 59 9.06 2.03 12.85
N GLY A 60 8.40 2.50 11.80
CA GLY A 60 7.34 1.80 11.07
C GLY A 60 7.80 1.07 9.82
N GLN A 61 6.82 0.67 9.04
CA GLN A 61 7.01 0.13 7.69
C GLN A 61 7.03 1.30 6.70
N VAL A 62 8.04 1.34 5.83
CA VAL A 62 8.23 2.42 4.85
C VAL A 62 7.93 1.95 3.44
N ILE A 63 7.28 2.80 2.66
CA ILE A 63 7.14 2.71 1.21
C ILE A 63 7.56 4.06 0.62
N GLU A 64 8.52 4.04 -0.30
CA GLU A 64 8.81 5.18 -1.18
C GLU A 64 7.94 5.06 -2.44
N SER A 65 7.11 6.06 -2.71
CA SER A 65 6.18 6.07 -3.82
C SER A 65 6.34 7.36 -4.63
N GLY A 66 7.17 7.33 -5.66
CA GLY A 66 7.47 8.52 -6.45
C GLY A 66 8.16 9.58 -5.56
N PRO A 67 7.64 10.81 -5.48
CA PRO A 67 8.22 11.87 -4.65
C PRO A 67 7.77 11.81 -3.18
N TYR A 68 7.14 10.72 -2.73
CA TYR A 68 6.53 10.62 -1.41
C TYR A 68 7.15 9.50 -0.57
N HIS A 69 7.37 9.81 0.70
CA HIS A 69 7.73 8.87 1.75
C HIS A 69 6.48 8.53 2.58
N LEU A 70 6.14 7.25 2.66
CA LEU A 70 4.98 6.74 3.37
C LEU A 70 5.46 5.82 4.50
N GLU A 71 5.30 6.23 5.76
CA GLU A 71 5.64 5.40 6.91
C GLU A 71 4.40 5.08 7.75
N PHE A 72 4.21 3.80 8.03
CA PHE A 72 3.08 3.30 8.81
C PHE A 72 3.55 2.67 10.12
N VAL A 73 3.01 3.17 11.23
CA VAL A 73 3.25 2.66 12.58
C VAL A 73 1.92 2.21 13.19
N HIS A 74 1.96 1.17 14.00
CA HIS A 74 0.81 0.74 14.79
C HIS A 74 1.23 0.54 16.24
N ALA A 75 0.34 0.88 17.17
CA ALA A 75 0.55 0.66 18.59
C ALA A 75 -0.72 0.07 19.23
N ALA A 76 -0.55 -0.94 20.09
CA ALA A 76 -1.66 -1.51 20.84
C ALA A 76 -2.07 -0.58 21.98
N GLU A 77 -3.37 -0.35 22.15
CA GLU A 77 -3.93 0.47 23.22
C GLU A 77 -5.07 -0.28 23.95
N PRO A 78 -5.44 0.14 25.19
CA PRO A 78 -6.52 -0.49 25.94
C PRO A 78 -7.86 -0.58 25.20
N ASN A 79 -8.14 0.34 24.27
CA ASN A 79 -9.41 0.42 23.56
C ASN A 79 -9.32 0.08 22.07
N GLY A 80 -8.15 -0.34 21.57
CA GLY A 80 -7.98 -0.59 20.14
C GLY A 80 -6.54 -0.72 19.69
N ILE A 81 -6.29 -0.24 18.47
CA ILE A 81 -4.96 -0.11 17.88
C ILE A 81 -4.87 1.33 17.37
N HIS A 82 -3.85 2.05 17.83
CA HIS A 82 -3.49 3.35 17.29
C HIS A 82 -2.75 3.13 15.96
N LEU A 83 -3.16 3.84 14.92
CA LEU A 83 -2.58 3.77 13.58
C LEU A 83 -2.00 5.14 13.25
N ASP A 84 -0.70 5.22 13.07
CA ASP A 84 -0.02 6.44 12.64
C ASP A 84 0.48 6.28 11.21
N PHE A 85 0.23 7.30 10.40
CA PHE A 85 0.66 7.35 9.02
C PHE A 85 1.37 8.67 8.73
N TYR A 86 2.68 8.59 8.56
CA TYR A 86 3.52 9.70 8.18
C TYR A 86 3.53 9.80 6.66
N LEU A 87 2.91 10.86 6.14
CA LEU A 87 2.94 11.22 4.74
C LEU A 87 3.87 12.40 4.56
N GLN A 88 4.99 12.18 3.87
CA GLN A 88 6.08 13.15 3.76
C GLN A 88 6.59 13.23 2.33
N ARG A 89 7.37 14.27 2.02
CA ARG A 89 8.16 14.26 0.77
C ARG A 89 9.32 13.25 0.88
N GLY A 90 9.61 12.56 -0.21
CA GLY A 90 10.68 11.55 -0.26
C GLY A 90 12.10 12.14 -0.26
N ASP A 91 12.27 13.41 -0.60
CA ASP A 91 13.60 14.06 -0.66
C ASP A 91 14.06 14.60 0.70
N ASN A 92 13.17 15.26 1.43
CA ASN A 92 13.51 15.96 2.66
C ASN A 92 12.70 15.52 3.89
N HIS A 93 11.79 14.56 3.74
CA HIS A 93 10.89 14.07 4.78
C HIS A 93 10.04 15.18 5.44
N GLU A 94 9.78 16.27 4.71
CA GLU A 94 8.84 17.29 5.19
C GLU A 94 7.41 16.73 5.20
N PRO A 95 6.66 16.88 6.31
CA PRO A 95 5.27 16.43 6.41
C PRO A 95 4.36 17.13 5.41
N ILE A 96 3.36 16.39 4.92
CA ILE A 96 2.32 16.90 4.03
C ILE A 96 0.99 16.90 4.83
N PRO A 97 0.56 18.04 5.39
CA PRO A 97 -0.59 18.11 6.31
C PRO A 97 -1.95 18.15 5.63
N ASP A 98 -2.02 18.54 4.35
CA ASP A 98 -3.27 18.90 3.67
C ASP A 98 -3.79 17.79 2.72
N ALA A 99 -3.45 16.54 2.99
CA ALA A 99 -3.95 15.37 2.26
C ALA A 99 -5.27 14.83 2.84
N ASN A 100 -6.09 14.23 1.98
CA ASN A 100 -7.21 13.39 2.40
C ASN A 100 -6.72 11.96 2.59
N VAL A 101 -6.79 11.42 3.81
CA VAL A 101 -6.23 10.09 4.13
C VAL A 101 -7.30 9.15 4.67
N THR A 102 -7.41 7.96 4.07
CA THR A 102 -8.32 6.89 4.50
C THR A 102 -7.55 5.58 4.65
N ALA A 103 -7.73 4.90 5.78
CA ALA A 103 -7.26 3.54 5.99
C ALA A 103 -8.38 2.52 5.71
N GLN A 104 -8.15 1.64 4.74
CA GLN A 104 -8.96 0.45 4.52
C GLN A 104 -8.27 -0.74 5.15
N VAL A 105 -8.81 -1.21 6.27
CA VAL A 105 -8.24 -2.29 7.08
C VAL A 105 -9.05 -3.57 6.86
N GLN A 106 -8.39 -4.65 6.49
CA GLN A 106 -8.90 -6.00 6.61
C GLN A 106 -8.45 -6.58 7.95
N LEU A 107 -9.42 -6.88 8.80
CA LEU A 107 -9.21 -7.51 10.11
C LEU A 107 -8.73 -8.97 9.94
N PRO A 108 -8.20 -9.61 11.01
CA PRO A 108 -7.74 -11.00 10.96
C PRO A 108 -8.81 -12.02 10.53
N ASP A 109 -10.08 -11.72 10.78
CA ASP A 109 -11.22 -12.55 10.35
C ASP A 109 -11.63 -12.29 8.88
N GLY A 110 -10.93 -11.39 8.18
CA GLY A 110 -11.22 -10.96 6.81
C GLY A 110 -12.22 -9.81 6.70
N THR A 111 -12.84 -9.37 7.80
CA THR A 111 -13.82 -8.28 7.81
C THR A 111 -13.17 -6.95 7.42
N PRO A 112 -13.70 -6.21 6.44
CA PRO A 112 -13.20 -4.88 6.11
C PRO A 112 -13.71 -3.81 7.08
N LYS A 113 -12.85 -2.82 7.35
CA LYS A 113 -13.13 -1.58 8.09
C LYS A 113 -12.53 -0.41 7.33
N THR A 114 -13.24 0.70 7.31
CA THR A 114 -12.75 1.96 6.72
C THR A 114 -12.67 2.99 7.82
N LEU A 115 -11.52 3.65 7.93
CA LEU A 115 -11.26 4.71 8.90
C LEU A 115 -10.76 5.95 8.15
N ASN A 116 -11.37 7.09 8.41
CA ASN A 116 -10.75 8.36 8.06
C ASN A 116 -9.59 8.58 9.03
N MET A 117 -8.45 9.05 8.52
CA MET A 117 -7.32 9.42 9.35
C MET A 117 -7.25 10.95 9.44
N GLU A 118 -7.16 11.46 10.66
CA GLU A 118 -7.13 12.89 10.94
C GLU A 118 -5.68 13.34 11.12
N TYR A 119 -5.32 14.51 10.59
CA TYR A 119 -3.96 15.02 10.77
C TYR A 119 -3.74 15.55 12.18
N ASP A 120 -2.78 14.98 12.91
CA ASP A 120 -2.28 15.55 14.16
C ASP A 120 -1.14 16.52 13.88
N ALA A 121 -1.41 17.82 14.05
CA ALA A 121 -0.42 18.86 13.83
C ALA A 121 0.77 18.80 14.81
N ALA A 122 0.57 18.26 16.03
CA ALA A 122 1.64 18.14 17.01
C ALA A 122 2.59 16.98 16.66
N GLY A 123 2.02 15.82 16.31
CA GLY A 123 2.76 14.64 15.87
C GLY A 123 3.23 14.68 14.42
N LYS A 124 2.69 15.59 13.60
CA LYS A 124 2.99 15.74 12.16
C LYS A 124 2.71 14.47 11.34
N HIS A 125 1.64 13.77 11.67
CA HIS A 125 1.20 12.56 10.98
C HIS A 125 -0.32 12.45 11.01
N TYR A 126 -0.86 11.55 10.19
CA TYR A 126 -2.26 11.19 10.22
C TYR A 126 -2.48 10.07 11.23
N THR A 127 -3.53 10.16 12.03
CA THR A 127 -3.86 9.17 13.05
C THR A 127 -5.30 8.66 12.91
N ALA A 128 -5.50 7.39 13.24
CA ALA A 128 -6.83 6.82 13.47
C ALA A 128 -6.78 5.73 14.55
N THR A 129 -7.90 5.52 15.23
CA THR A 129 -8.06 4.40 16.17
C THR A 129 -8.90 3.31 15.53
N LEU A 130 -8.31 2.12 15.36
CA LEU A 130 -9.03 0.92 14.95
C LEU A 130 -9.61 0.22 16.19
N PRO A 131 -10.95 0.13 16.35
CA PRO A 131 -11.54 -0.55 17.49
C PRO A 131 -11.35 -2.08 17.40
N GLY A 132 -11.14 -2.69 18.55
CA GLY A 132 -11.01 -4.15 18.69
C GLY A 132 -9.59 -4.61 18.98
N GLN A 133 -9.46 -5.88 19.34
CA GLN A 133 -8.22 -6.49 19.83
C GLN A 133 -8.01 -7.92 19.35
N ALA A 134 -8.53 -8.26 18.17
CA ALA A 134 -8.32 -9.58 17.59
C ALA A 134 -6.82 -9.82 17.37
N SER A 135 -6.35 -11.03 17.68
CA SER A 135 -4.99 -11.45 17.34
C SER A 135 -4.92 -11.95 15.90
N GLY A 136 -3.75 -11.80 15.28
CA GLY A 136 -3.49 -12.24 13.91
C GLY A 136 -3.11 -11.10 12.96
N GLU A 137 -3.12 -11.42 11.66
CA GLU A 137 -2.67 -10.50 10.61
C GLU A 137 -3.75 -9.47 10.25
N TYR A 138 -3.36 -8.19 10.28
CA TYR A 138 -4.12 -7.08 9.76
C TYR A 138 -3.50 -6.64 8.43
N ARG A 139 -4.32 -6.41 7.40
CA ARG A 139 -3.87 -5.85 6.12
C ARG A 139 -4.48 -4.50 5.89
N ILE A 140 -3.68 -3.54 5.44
CA ILE A 140 -4.09 -2.15 5.37
C ILE A 140 -3.77 -1.63 3.97
N ALA A 141 -4.73 -0.96 3.35
CA ALA A 141 -4.47 -0.05 2.25
C ALA A 141 -4.72 1.37 2.75
N ILE A 142 -3.67 2.19 2.78
CA ILE A 142 -3.80 3.63 2.99
C ILE A 142 -4.03 4.26 1.64
N LEU A 143 -5.13 5.00 1.52
CA LEU A 143 -5.49 5.77 0.36
C LEU A 143 -5.31 7.25 0.70
N SER A 144 -4.35 7.90 0.05
CA SER A 144 -4.10 9.32 0.25
C SER A 144 -4.30 10.09 -1.05
N GLU A 145 -4.86 11.30 -0.93
CA GLU A 145 -4.95 12.26 -2.02
C GLU A 145 -4.22 13.54 -1.63
N VAL A 146 -3.15 13.87 -2.36
CA VAL A 146 -2.34 15.07 -2.17
C VAL A 146 -2.56 15.97 -3.39
N ASN A 147 -3.24 17.10 -3.22
CA ASN A 147 -3.52 18.04 -4.32
C ASN A 147 -4.15 17.36 -5.56
N GLY A 148 -5.00 16.35 -5.37
CA GLY A 148 -5.62 15.57 -6.45
C GLY A 148 -4.79 14.40 -6.98
N GLU A 149 -3.53 14.25 -6.55
CA GLU A 149 -2.69 13.08 -6.85
C GLU A 149 -2.95 11.94 -5.85
N LYS A 150 -3.11 10.72 -6.36
CA LYS A 150 -3.29 9.53 -5.52
C LYS A 150 -1.94 8.96 -5.09
N VAL A 151 -1.74 8.87 -3.78
CA VAL A 151 -0.53 8.34 -3.17
C VAL A 151 -0.97 7.23 -2.21
N ASN A 152 -0.88 5.97 -2.65
CA ASN A 152 -1.43 4.85 -1.89
C ASN A 152 -0.33 3.93 -1.38
N GLY A 153 -0.48 3.46 -0.15
CA GLY A 153 0.41 2.49 0.49
C GLY A 153 -0.33 1.22 0.89
N ARG A 154 0.35 0.07 0.87
CA ARG A 154 -0.18 -1.20 1.40
C ARG A 154 0.75 -1.73 2.48
N PHE A 155 0.20 -1.96 3.67
CA PHE A 155 0.94 -2.39 4.85
C PHE A 155 0.28 -3.62 5.47
N ALA A 156 1.01 -4.32 6.33
CA ALA A 156 0.45 -5.40 7.13
C ALA A 156 1.15 -5.48 8.49
N PHE A 157 0.44 -5.88 9.53
CA PHE A 157 1.06 -6.15 10.83
C PHE A 157 0.36 -7.32 11.53
N ASN A 158 1.07 -7.95 12.46
CA ASN A 158 0.49 -8.96 13.34
C ASN A 158 0.30 -8.37 14.74
N ARG A 159 -0.84 -8.68 15.36
CA ARG A 159 -1.11 -8.39 16.76
C ARG A 159 -1.16 -9.67 17.59
#